data_AF-A0A3D3WER1-F1
#
_entry.id   AF-A0A3D3WER1-F1
#
_cell.length_a   1.000
_cell.length_b   1.000
_cell.length_c   1.000
_cell.angle_alpha   90.00
_cell.angle_beta   90.00
_cell.angle_gamma   90.00
#
_symmetry.space_group_name_H-M   'P 1'
#
loop_
_entity.id
_entity.type
_entity.pdbx_description
1 polymer ?
#
loop_
_entity_poly.entity_id
_entity_poly.type
_entity_poly.pdbx_seq_one_letter_code
_entity_poly.pdbx_strand_id
1 'polypeptide(L)' 'WDMEVPLYFAPEGFCETPSLKRSNAFDIVGDECRAVRSGVGLLDISGFSRFEVSGANAEAWLNRIMA' A
#
# COMPACT_ATOMS: atom_id res chain seq x y z
N TRP A 1 -13.38 -2.44 -13.70
CA TRP A 1 -12.73 -3.38 -12.78
C TRP A 1 -11.60 -2.64 -12.14
N ASP A 2 -11.62 -2.57 -10.81
CA ASP A 2 -10.61 -1.88 -10.01
C ASP A 2 -9.49 -2.86 -9.63
N MET A 3 -8.45 -2.38 -8.96
CA MET A 3 -7.43 -3.24 -8.37
C MET A 3 -7.80 -3.64 -6.94
N GLU A 4 -7.70 -4.94 -6.65
CA GLU A 4 -7.80 -5.46 -5.30
C GLU A 4 -6.46 -5.30 -4.59
N VAL A 5 -6.45 -4.72 -3.39
CA VAL A 5 -5.24 -4.48 -2.59
C VAL A 5 -5.45 -5.03 -1.18
N PRO A 6 -4.50 -5.80 -0.62
CA PRO A 6 -4.62 -6.30 0.74
C PRO A 6 -4.58 -5.15 1.75
N LEU A 7 -5.62 -5.02 2.57
CA LEU A 7 -5.67 -4.03 3.66
C LEU A 7 -4.93 -4.49 4.92
N TYR A 8 -4.99 -5.79 5.21
CA TYR A 8 -4.30 -6.50 6.28
C TYR A 8 -4.43 -8.02 6.06
N PHE A 9 -3.66 -8.82 6.79
CA PHE A 9 -3.62 -10.28 6.71
C PHE A 9 -4.21 -10.89 7.99
N ALA A 10 -5.37 -11.53 7.86
CA ALA A 10 -6.09 -12.12 8.98
C ALA A 10 -6.04 -13.66 8.98
N PRO A 11 -6.22 -14.30 10.15
CA PRO A 11 -6.40 -15.76 10.23
C PRO A 11 -7.60 -16.26 9.42
N GLU A 12 -7.57 -17.53 9.05
CA GLU A 12 -8.69 -18.18 8.37
C GLU A 12 -9.99 -18.09 9.21
N GLY A 13 -11.09 -17.77 8.54
CA GLY A 13 -12.40 -17.60 9.19
C GLY A 13 -12.60 -16.24 9.89
N PHE A 14 -11.61 -15.34 9.88
CA PHE A 14 -11.80 -13.98 10.37
C PHE A 14 -12.78 -13.21 9.49
N CYS A 15 -13.74 -12.53 10.14
CA CYS A 15 -14.63 -11.57 9.50
C CYS A 15 -14.60 -10.27 10.30
N GLU A 16 -14.26 -9.17 9.65
CA GLU A 16 -14.28 -7.87 10.31
C GLU A 16 -15.72 -7.47 10.63
N THR A 17 -15.93 -6.93 11.83
CA THR A 17 -17.17 -6.26 12.21
C THR A 17 -16.97 -4.75 12.06
N PRO A 18 -17.57 -4.12 11.03
CA PRO A 18 -17.37 -2.70 10.77
C PRO A 18 -17.85 -1.83 11.94
N SER A 19 -17.13 -0.74 12.18
CA SER A 19 -17.42 0.19 13.27
C SER A 19 -17.03 1.61 12.87
N LEU A 20 -17.69 2.61 13.46
CA LEU A 20 -17.24 4.01 13.39
C LEU A 20 -16.08 4.30 14.38
N LYS A 21 -15.65 3.29 15.14
CA LYS A 21 -14.48 3.32 16.03
C LYS A 21 -13.46 2.27 15.53
N ARG A 22 -12.56 1.83 16.40
CA ARG A 22 -11.69 0.67 16.14
C ARG A 22 -12.54 -0.59 15.96
N SER A 23 -12.32 -1.32 14.87
CA SER A 23 -12.93 -2.62 14.62
C SER A 23 -12.15 -3.74 15.32
N ASN A 24 -12.62 -4.98 15.19
CA ASN A 24 -11.91 -6.18 15.63
C ASN A 24 -10.62 -6.47 14.82
N ALA A 25 -10.31 -5.69 13.77
CA ALA A 25 -9.04 -5.79 13.03
C ALA A 25 -7.90 -4.95 13.64
N PHE A 26 -8.16 -4.12 14.65
CA PHE A 26 -7.18 -3.16 15.17
C PHE A 26 -5.88 -3.81 15.69
N ASP A 27 -6.00 -4.94 16.41
CA ASP A 27 -4.84 -5.63 16.94
C ASP A 27 -4.04 -6.35 15.83
N ILE A 28 -4.73 -6.89 14.82
CA ILE A 28 -4.12 -7.54 13.62
C ILE A 28 -3.23 -6.53 12.89
N VAL A 29 -3.77 -5.34 12.58
CA VAL A 29 -3.01 -4.26 11.94
C VAL A 29 -1.87 -3.80 12.85
N GLY A 30 -2.11 -3.74 14.17
CA GLY A 30 -1.10 -3.39 15.15
C GLY A 30 0.09 -4.37 15.16
N ASP A 31 -0.16 -5.67 14.98
CA ASP A 31 0.86 -6.70 14.87
C ASP A 31 1.69 -6.53 13.59
N GLU A 32 1.07 -6.25 12.45
CA GLU A 32 1.80 -5.95 11.20
C GLU A 32 2.71 -4.72 11.35
N CYS A 33 2.20 -3.63 11.94
CA CYS A 33 3.00 -2.43 12.19
C CYS A 33 4.21 -2.73 13.09
N ARG A 34 4.02 -3.55 14.13
CA ARG A 34 5.11 -3.98 15.02
C ARG A 34 6.11 -4.86 14.27
N ALA A 35 5.63 -5.81 13.46
CA ALA A 35 6.47 -6.72 12.69
C ALA A 35 7.38 -5.98 11.70
N VAL A 36 6.86 -4.96 11.00
CA VAL A 36 7.67 -4.11 10.11
C VAL A 36 8.65 -3.24 10.92
N ARG A 37 8.24 -2.75 12.08
CA ARG A 37 9.09 -1.88 12.91
C ARG A 37 10.29 -2.62 13.51
N SER A 38 10.13 -3.89 13.88
CA SER A 38 11.18 -4.68 14.51
C SER A 38 11.82 -5.72 13.58
N GLY A 39 11.32 -5.85 12.35
CA GLY A 39 11.75 -6.86 11.38
C GLY A 39 11.64 -6.36 9.93
N VAL A 40 11.04 -7.19 9.07
CA VAL A 40 10.87 -6.91 7.64
C VAL A 40 9.46 -7.29 7.23
N GLY A 41 8.82 -6.48 6.41
CA GLY A 41 7.52 -6.77 5.80
C GLY A 41 7.58 -6.73 4.28
N LEU A 42 6.62 -7.40 3.65
CA LEU A 42 6.36 -7.33 2.22
C LEU A 42 5.08 -6.55 1.98
N LEU A 43 5.11 -5.60 1.06
CA LEU A 43 3.95 -4.81 0.66
C LEU A 43 3.73 -4.98 -0.85
N ASP A 44 2.50 -5.25 -1.25
CA ASP A 44 2.12 -5.22 -2.66
C ASP A 44 1.94 -3.76 -3.12
N ILE A 45 2.79 -3.34 -4.05
CA ILE A 45 2.80 -2.01 -4.66
C ILE A 45 2.37 -2.04 -6.14
N SER A 46 1.76 -3.14 -6.58
CA SER A 46 1.33 -3.32 -7.96
C SER A 46 0.32 -2.26 -8.40
N GLY A 47 -0.44 -1.69 -7.45
CA GLY A 47 -1.43 -0.63 -7.68
C GLY A 47 -0.88 0.74 -8.03
N PHE A 48 0.42 0.98 -7.89
CA PHE A 48 1.01 2.22 -8.38
C PHE A 48 1.13 2.20 -9.90
N SER A 49 0.63 3.25 -10.54
CA SER A 49 0.99 3.58 -11.92
C SER A 49 2.50 3.80 -12.03
N ARG A 50 3.13 3.17 -13.03
CA ARG A 50 4.56 3.32 -13.32
C ARG A 50 4.72 3.76 -14.77
N PHE A 51 5.45 4.85 -14.97
CA PHE A 51 5.71 5.43 -16.27
C PHE A 51 7.21 5.51 -16.54
N GLU A 52 7.65 5.05 -17.70
CA GLU A 52 8.99 5.28 -18.22
C GLU A 52 8.95 6.48 -19.19
N VAL A 53 9.87 7.43 -18.99
CA VAL A 53 10.00 8.61 -19.86
C VAL A 53 11.41 8.61 -20.45
N SER A 54 11.52 8.58 -21.77
CA SER A 54 12.80 8.45 -22.47
C SER A 54 12.92 9.37 -23.70
N GLY A 55 14.15 9.57 -24.18
CA GLY A 55 14.48 10.45 -25.30
C GLY A 55 15.34 11.66 -24.90
N ALA A 56 15.97 12.32 -25.88
CA ALA A 56 16.98 13.35 -25.66
C ALA A 56 16.49 14.57 -24.82
N ASN A 57 15.18 14.82 -24.80
CA ASN A 57 14.57 15.95 -24.10
C ASN A 57 13.77 15.54 -22.84
N ALA A 58 13.86 14.28 -22.40
CA ALA A 58 13.08 13.77 -21.27
C ALA A 58 13.29 14.62 -20.00
N GLU A 59 14.55 14.90 -19.65
CA GLU A 59 14.90 15.73 -18.50
C GLU A 59 14.35 17.17 -18.63
N ALA A 60 14.57 17.84 -19.77
CA ALA A 60 14.09 19.19 -20.00
C ALA A 60 12.56 19.29 -19.93
N TRP A 61 11.86 18.26 -20.40
CA TRP A 61 10.41 18.16 -20.31
C TRP A 61 9.94 17.91 -18.86
N LEU A 62 10.58 16.97 -18.14
CA LEU A 62 10.30 16.70 -16.72
C LEU A 62 10.53 17.95 -15.86
N ASN A 63 11.61 18.70 -16.08
CA ASN A 63 11.91 19.96 -15.38
C ASN A 63 10.87 21.07 -15.60
N ARG A 64 10.06 20.97 -16.66
CA ARG A 64 8.98 21.93 -16.93
C ARG A 64 7.68 21.58 -16.20
N ILE A 65 7.39 20.28 -16.05
CA ILE A 65 6.10 19.81 -15.51
C ILE A 65 6.15 19.51 -14.01
N MET A 66 7.33 19.14 -13.50
CA MET A 66 7.58 18.88 -12.08
C MET A 66 7.96 20.19 -11.38
N ALA A 67 7.60 20.32 -10.10
CA ALA A 67 7.89 21.50 -9.27
C ALA A 67 9.27 21.42 -8.60
#